data_AF-A0A5T7IGK7-F1
#
_entry.id   AF-A0A5T7IGK7-F1
#
_cell.length_a   1.000
_cell.length_b   1.000
_cell.length_c   1.000
_cell.angle_alpha   90.00
_cell.angle_beta   90.00
_cell.angle_gamma   90.00
#
_symmetry.space_group_name_H-M   'P 1'
#
loop_
_entity.id
_entity.type
_entity.pdbx_description
1 polymer ?
#
loop_
_entity_poly.entity_id
_entity_poly.type
_entity_poly.pdbx_seq_one_letter_code
_entity_poly.pdbx_strand_id
1 'polypeptide(L)'
;MSGILDLAKAFEETSKQQAQRTGESVKSEFVKLEQSISEALKSSGKNISDAIHEQNTRQTTLLRRSVTIALIWILVCGVLLIGILSGILWFQGTLIASRLDEMNSYSQQLTDLKAKSGAGVEILTDDTRKNKYYVVLPKSAKGVELYTSKNDKQVVTYTAK
;
A
#
# COMPACT_ATOMS: atom_id res chain seq x y z
N MET A 1 -82.12 -67.10 32.30
CA MET A 1 -80.64 -67.00 32.16
C MET A 1 -80.18 -66.52 30.78
N SER A 2 -81.03 -66.47 29.74
CA SER A 2 -80.59 -66.14 28.37
C SER A 2 -80.21 -64.67 28.12
N GLY A 3 -80.77 -63.70 28.86
CA GLY A 3 -80.50 -62.27 28.61
C GLY A 3 -79.10 -61.78 28.99
N ILE A 4 -78.44 -62.42 29.98
CA ILE A 4 -77.08 -62.03 30.41
C ILE A 4 -76.03 -62.54 29.42
N LEU A 5 -76.25 -63.72 28.83
CA LEU A 5 -75.35 -64.31 27.84
C LEU A 5 -75.39 -63.52 26.52
N ASP A 6 -76.56 -63.09 26.10
CA ASP A 6 -76.74 -62.25 24.90
C ASP A 6 -76.08 -60.87 25.09
N LEU A 7 -76.24 -60.29 26.29
CA LEU A 7 -75.59 -59.03 26.65
C LEU A 7 -74.06 -59.15 26.68
N ALA A 8 -73.52 -60.26 27.21
CA ALA A 8 -72.08 -60.50 27.22
C ALA A 8 -71.51 -60.68 25.81
N LYS A 9 -72.21 -61.38 24.92
CA LYS A 9 -71.84 -61.51 23.50
C LYS A 9 -71.86 -60.16 22.77
N ALA A 10 -72.93 -59.39 22.94
CA ALA A 10 -73.04 -58.06 22.35
C ALA A 10 -71.93 -57.12 22.86
N PHE A 11 -71.57 -57.22 24.14
CA PHE A 11 -70.48 -56.45 24.72
C PHE A 11 -69.11 -56.87 24.16
N GLU A 12 -68.86 -58.16 24.00
CA GLU A 12 -67.62 -58.68 23.40
C GLU A 12 -67.46 -58.23 21.94
N GLU A 13 -68.53 -58.31 21.15
CA GLU A 13 -68.53 -57.87 19.75
C GLU A 13 -68.32 -56.35 19.64
N THR A 14 -69.02 -55.58 20.47
CA THR A 14 -68.89 -54.12 20.51
C THR A 14 -67.49 -53.71 20.96
N SER A 15 -66.91 -54.40 21.95
CA SER A 15 -65.56 -54.14 22.44
C SER A 15 -64.49 -54.43 21.38
N LYS A 16 -64.60 -55.56 20.67
CA LYS A 16 -63.71 -55.89 19.55
C LYS A 16 -63.80 -54.86 18.43
N GLN A 17 -65.02 -54.47 18.06
CA GLN A 17 -65.25 -53.50 17.00
C GLN A 17 -64.76 -52.09 17.39
N GLN A 18 -64.90 -51.72 18.66
CA GLN A 18 -64.39 -50.46 19.19
C GLN A 18 -62.87 -50.45 19.26
N ALA A 19 -62.23 -51.53 19.73
CA ALA A 19 -60.78 -51.67 19.73
C ALA A 19 -60.19 -51.60 18.32
N GLN A 20 -60.86 -52.21 17.34
CA GLN A 20 -60.44 -52.19 15.94
C GLN A 20 -60.58 -50.78 15.33
N ARG A 21 -61.71 -50.09 15.55
CA ARG A 21 -61.90 -48.70 15.11
C ARG A 21 -60.92 -47.74 15.77
N THR A 22 -60.66 -47.90 17.07
CA THR A 22 -59.67 -47.09 17.78
C THR A 22 -58.26 -47.35 17.25
N GLY A 23 -57.90 -48.62 16.99
CA GLY A 23 -56.61 -48.98 16.40
C GLY A 23 -56.40 -48.39 15.00
N GLU A 24 -57.42 -48.44 14.15
CA GLU A 24 -57.37 -47.85 12.80
C GLU A 24 -57.30 -46.32 12.83
N SER A 25 -58.10 -45.69 13.69
CA SER A 25 -58.11 -44.24 13.85
C SER A 25 -56.75 -43.72 14.35
N VAL A 26 -56.19 -44.36 15.38
CA VAL A 26 -54.86 -44.02 15.91
C VAL A 26 -53.77 -44.21 14.85
N LYS A 27 -53.80 -45.32 14.11
CA LYS A 27 -52.82 -45.57 13.05
C LYS A 27 -52.91 -44.53 11.93
N SER A 28 -54.12 -44.12 11.55
CA SER A 28 -54.33 -43.05 10.56
C SER A 28 -53.75 -41.71 11.03
N GLU A 29 -54.02 -41.33 12.28
CA GLU A 29 -53.50 -40.08 12.86
C GLU A 29 -51.96 -40.10 12.98
N PHE A 30 -51.36 -41.25 13.32
CA PHE A 30 -49.90 -41.42 13.33
C PHE A 30 -49.29 -41.25 11.94
N VAL A 31 -49.86 -41.87 10.90
CA VAL A 31 -49.38 -41.72 9.51
C VAL A 31 -49.47 -40.26 9.06
N LYS A 32 -50.58 -39.60 9.40
CA LYS A 32 -50.80 -38.19 9.08
C LYS A 32 -49.82 -37.27 9.81
N LEU A 33 -49.51 -37.57 11.07
CA LEU A 33 -48.53 -36.86 11.87
C LEU A 33 -47.11 -37.04 11.31
N GLU A 34 -46.71 -38.27 10.97
CA GLU A 34 -45.40 -38.55 10.36
C GLU A 34 -45.23 -37.81 9.04
N GLN A 35 -46.26 -37.82 8.19
CA GLN A 35 -46.24 -37.10 6.93
C GLN A 35 -46.10 -35.59 7.14
N SER A 36 -46.89 -35.02 8.06
CA SER A 36 -46.82 -33.60 8.42
C SER A 36 -45.46 -33.20 8.97
N ILE A 37 -44.87 -34.03 9.85
CA ILE A 37 -43.53 -33.81 10.39
C ILE A 37 -42.47 -33.88 9.28
N SER A 38 -42.56 -34.85 8.37
CA SER A 38 -41.63 -34.99 7.25
C SER A 38 -41.68 -33.79 6.30
N GLU A 39 -42.88 -33.33 5.95
CA GLU A 39 -43.09 -32.15 5.13
C GLU A 39 -42.59 -30.88 5.82
N ALA A 40 -42.87 -30.73 7.12
CA ALA A 40 -42.36 -29.63 7.93
C ALA A 40 -40.83 -29.65 8.01
N LEU A 41 -40.20 -30.80 8.21
CA LEU A 41 -38.73 -30.94 8.23
C LEU A 41 -38.11 -30.58 6.87
N LYS A 42 -38.71 -31.07 5.77
CA LYS A 42 -38.24 -30.80 4.41
C LYS A 42 -38.38 -29.32 4.06
N SER A 43 -39.51 -28.72 4.41
CA SER A 43 -39.76 -27.29 4.24
C SER A 43 -38.79 -26.46 5.07
N SER A 44 -38.59 -26.82 6.33
CA SER A 44 -37.66 -26.14 7.23
C SER A 44 -36.21 -26.26 6.74
N GLY A 45 -35.77 -27.45 6.31
CA GLY A 45 -34.45 -27.66 5.71
C GLY A 45 -34.23 -26.84 4.44
N LYS A 46 -35.25 -26.75 3.57
CA LYS A 46 -35.18 -25.91 2.37
C LYS A 46 -35.10 -24.42 2.72
N ASN A 47 -35.93 -23.95 3.64
CA ASN A 47 -35.94 -22.55 4.08
C ASN A 47 -34.63 -22.15 4.77
N ILE A 48 -34.05 -23.04 5.58
CA ILE A 48 -32.75 -22.81 6.22
C ILE A 48 -31.65 -22.76 5.16
N SER A 49 -31.64 -23.67 4.19
CA SER A 49 -30.66 -23.66 3.09
C SER A 49 -30.76 -22.39 2.25
N ASP A 50 -31.98 -21.97 1.88
CA ASP A 50 -32.22 -20.77 1.10
C ASP A 50 -31.78 -19.51 1.87
N ALA A 51 -32.12 -19.42 3.17
CA ALA A 51 -31.72 -18.30 4.03
C ALA A 51 -30.20 -18.21 4.24
N ILE A 52 -29.51 -19.36 4.37
CA ILE A 52 -28.04 -19.41 4.47
C ILE A 52 -27.41 -18.94 3.14
N HIS A 53 -27.95 -19.37 2.00
CA HIS A 53 -27.44 -18.98 0.69
C HIS A 53 -27.61 -17.48 0.44
N GLU A 54 -28.75 -16.90 0.82
CA GLU A 54 -29.05 -15.48 0.70
C GLU A 54 -28.18 -14.61 1.65
N GLN A 55 -27.97 -15.05 2.88
CA GLN A 55 -27.07 -14.35 3.80
C GLN A 55 -25.62 -14.40 3.32
N ASN A 56 -25.17 -15.53 2.82
CA ASN A 56 -23.79 -15.68 2.34
C ASN A 56 -23.53 -14.81 1.10
N THR A 57 -24.51 -14.69 0.19
CA THR A 57 -24.42 -13.80 -0.99
C THR A 57 -24.45 -12.32 -0.60
N ARG A 58 -25.27 -11.90 0.38
CA ARG A 58 -25.23 -10.52 0.89
C ARG A 58 -23.91 -10.19 1.59
N GLN A 59 -23.41 -11.08 2.45
CA GLN A 59 -22.16 -10.86 3.17
C GLN A 59 -20.96 -10.82 2.23
N THR A 60 -20.87 -11.74 1.27
CA THR A 60 -19.80 -11.73 0.26
C THR A 60 -19.85 -10.51 -0.65
N THR A 61 -21.04 -9.99 -0.97
CA THR A 61 -21.20 -8.76 -1.74
C THR A 61 -20.68 -7.54 -1.00
N LEU A 62 -20.99 -7.43 0.30
CA LEU A 62 -20.50 -6.32 1.14
C LEU A 62 -18.99 -6.37 1.33
N LEU A 63 -18.43 -7.56 1.56
CA LEU A 63 -17.00 -7.77 1.69
C LEU A 63 -16.24 -7.47 0.39
N ARG A 64 -16.76 -7.88 -0.77
CA ARG A 64 -16.15 -7.52 -2.06
C ARG A 64 -16.12 -6.01 -2.25
N ARG A 65 -17.21 -5.31 -1.92
CA ARG A 65 -17.29 -3.86 -2.06
C ARG A 65 -16.29 -3.15 -1.16
N SER A 66 -16.16 -3.55 0.11
CA SER A 66 -15.18 -2.94 1.02
C SER A 66 -13.74 -3.19 0.59
N VAL A 67 -13.42 -4.42 0.15
CA VAL A 67 -12.07 -4.77 -0.35
C VAL A 67 -11.71 -3.97 -1.60
N THR A 68 -12.64 -3.80 -2.54
CA THR A 68 -12.38 -2.99 -3.75
C THR A 68 -12.10 -1.53 -3.43
N ILE A 69 -12.83 -0.94 -2.48
CA ILE A 69 -12.61 0.45 -2.06
C ILE A 69 -11.23 0.59 -1.40
N ALA A 70 -10.85 -0.37 -0.54
CA ALA A 70 -9.54 -0.36 0.10
C ALA A 70 -8.39 -0.47 -0.92
N LEU A 71 -8.52 -1.34 -1.93
CA LEU A 71 -7.51 -1.49 -2.98
C LEU A 71 -7.35 -0.21 -3.83
N ILE A 72 -8.44 0.48 -4.15
CA ILE A 72 -8.39 1.76 -4.87
C ILE A 72 -7.62 2.81 -4.06
N TRP A 73 -7.91 2.92 -2.77
CA TRP A 73 -7.21 3.86 -1.89
C TRP A 73 -5.72 3.57 -1.76
N ILE A 74 -5.34 2.29 -1.67
CA ILE A 74 -3.93 1.87 -1.65
C ILE A 74 -3.23 2.30 -2.95
N LEU A 75 -3.87 2.10 -4.10
CA LEU A 75 -3.30 2.47 -5.39
C LEU A 75 -3.17 3.99 -5.53
N VAL A 76 -4.18 4.76 -5.11
CA VAL A 76 -4.14 6.22 -5.09
C VAL A 76 -2.98 6.73 -4.23
N CYS A 77 -2.80 6.20 -3.02
CA CYS A 77 -1.66 6.54 -2.16
C CYS A 77 -0.31 6.18 -2.81
N GLY A 78 -0.23 5.02 -3.47
CA GLY A 78 0.98 4.59 -4.18
C GLY A 78 1.37 5.54 -5.31
N VAL A 79 0.40 5.93 -6.15
CA VAL A 79 0.63 6.89 -7.25
C VAL A 79 1.02 8.26 -6.71
N LEU A 80 0.37 8.73 -5.63
CA LEU A 80 0.72 10.00 -5.00
C LEU A 80 2.18 10.01 -4.52
N LEU A 81 2.62 8.94 -3.84
CA LEU A 81 4.00 8.80 -3.35
C LEU A 81 5.02 8.81 -4.50
N ILE A 82 4.74 8.06 -5.58
CA ILE A 82 5.59 8.03 -6.76
C ILE A 82 5.66 9.42 -7.42
N GLY A 83 4.54 10.14 -7.48
CA GLY A 83 4.48 11.50 -8.01
C GLY A 83 5.38 12.47 -7.23
N ILE A 84 5.32 12.44 -5.89
CA ILE A 84 6.16 13.28 -5.03
C ILE A 84 7.64 12.96 -5.23
N LEU A 85 8.01 11.67 -5.23
CA LEU A 85 9.40 11.23 -5.45
C LEU A 85 9.92 11.62 -6.83
N SER A 86 9.09 11.46 -7.87
CA SER A 86 9.44 11.82 -9.25
C SER A 86 9.62 13.34 -9.42
N GLY A 87 8.78 14.14 -8.75
CA GLY A 87 8.90 15.60 -8.76
C GLY A 87 10.20 16.10 -8.13
N ILE A 88 10.62 15.48 -7.02
CA ILE A 88 11.89 15.81 -6.36
C ILE A 88 13.09 15.47 -7.26
N LEU A 89 13.06 14.31 -7.93
CA LEU A 89 14.13 13.88 -8.83
C LEU A 89 14.29 14.81 -10.03
N TRP A 90 13.18 15.30 -10.60
CA TRP A 90 13.21 16.27 -11.69
C TRP A 90 13.84 17.60 -11.26
N PHE A 91 13.44 18.12 -10.09
CA PHE A 91 13.96 19.39 -9.58
C PHE A 91 15.46 19.33 -9.25
N GLN A 92 15.94 18.21 -8.69
CA GLN A 92 17.37 18.01 -8.45
C GLN A 92 18.13 17.79 -9.77
N GLY A 93 17.56 17.05 -10.72
CA GLY A 93 18.17 16.80 -12.03
C GLY A 93 18.39 18.08 -12.85
N THR A 94 17.42 18.99 -12.87
CA THR A 94 17.57 20.28 -13.57
C THR A 94 18.60 21.18 -12.91
N LEU A 95 18.67 21.20 -11.57
CA LEU A 95 19.67 21.97 -10.85
C LEU A 95 21.10 21.46 -11.10
N ILE A 96 21.29 20.14 -11.11
CA ILE A 96 22.60 19.51 -11.41
C ILE A 96 23.02 19.81 -12.86
N ALA A 97 22.10 19.76 -13.82
CA ALA A 97 22.39 20.09 -15.23
C ALA A 97 22.91 21.54 -15.38
N SER A 98 22.26 22.50 -14.73
CA SER A 98 22.73 23.90 -14.75
C SER A 98 24.08 24.09 -14.07
N ARG A 99 24.35 23.36 -12.99
CA ARG A 99 25.66 23.41 -12.30
C ARG A 99 26.78 22.73 -13.09
N LEU A 100 26.46 21.73 -13.91
CA LEU A 100 27.42 21.06 -14.79
C LEU A 100 27.90 21.99 -15.92
N ASP A 101 26.98 22.77 -16.49
CA ASP A 101 27.31 23.77 -17.52
C ASP A 101 28.21 24.88 -16.96
N GLU A 102 27.89 25.37 -15.75
CA GLU A 102 28.73 26.32 -15.01
C GLU A 102 30.14 25.75 -14.77
N MET A 103 30.24 24.49 -14.31
CA MET A 103 31.52 23.82 -14.01
C MET A 103 32.40 23.60 -15.25
N ASN A 104 31.81 23.34 -16.41
CA ASN A 104 32.55 23.28 -17.68
C ASN A 104 33.16 24.64 -18.04
N SER A 105 32.44 25.74 -17.79
CA SER A 105 32.96 27.10 -18.02
C SER A 105 34.09 27.48 -17.06
N TYR A 106 34.02 27.05 -15.80
CA TYR A 106 35.11 27.25 -14.82
C TYR A 106 36.36 26.45 -15.19
N SER A 107 36.21 25.24 -15.71
CA SER A 107 37.34 24.43 -16.18
C SER A 107 38.09 25.09 -17.34
N GLN A 108 37.36 25.66 -18.30
CA GLN A 108 37.96 26.40 -19.41
C GLN A 108 38.64 27.68 -18.94
N GLN A 109 38.01 28.45 -18.05
CA GLN A 109 38.61 29.64 -17.47
C GLN A 109 39.85 29.31 -16.64
N LEU A 110 39.83 28.25 -15.83
CA LEU A 110 41.01 27.80 -15.08
C LEU A 110 42.13 27.33 -16.01
N THR A 111 41.80 26.74 -17.15
CA THR A 111 42.79 26.33 -18.16
C THR A 111 43.42 27.54 -18.84
N ASP A 112 42.62 28.54 -19.21
CA ASP A 112 43.09 29.80 -19.78
C ASP A 112 43.92 30.61 -18.76
N LEU A 113 43.44 30.73 -17.52
CA LEU A 113 44.17 31.38 -16.44
C LEU A 113 45.46 30.64 -16.10
N LYS A 114 45.48 29.30 -16.09
CA LYS A 114 46.70 28.50 -15.87
C LYS A 114 47.68 28.64 -17.03
N ALA A 115 47.19 28.76 -18.26
CA ALA A 115 48.03 29.03 -19.43
C ALA A 115 48.63 30.45 -19.39
N LYS A 116 47.85 31.42 -18.90
CA LYS A 116 48.25 32.83 -18.85
C LYS A 116 49.06 33.21 -17.60
N SER A 117 48.89 32.52 -16.47
CA SER A 117 49.58 32.82 -15.20
C SER A 117 50.88 32.05 -15.01
N GLY A 118 51.19 31.09 -15.90
CA GLY A 118 52.27 30.13 -15.69
C GLY A 118 51.88 29.08 -14.64
N ALA A 119 52.21 27.81 -14.89
CA ALA A 119 51.74 26.70 -14.07
C ALA A 119 52.09 26.88 -12.58
N GLY A 120 51.08 27.13 -11.73
CA GLY A 120 51.14 26.84 -10.29
C GLY A 120 51.06 28.02 -9.31
N VAL A 121 50.42 29.14 -9.69
CA VAL A 121 50.04 30.16 -8.68
C VAL A 121 48.74 29.76 -8.01
N GLU A 122 48.78 29.59 -6.69
CA GLU A 122 47.62 29.24 -5.88
C GLU A 122 47.38 30.35 -4.84
N ILE A 123 46.13 30.78 -4.68
CA ILE A 123 45.76 31.78 -3.66
C ILE A 123 45.11 31.03 -2.52
N LEU A 124 45.81 30.93 -1.39
CA LEU A 124 45.29 30.32 -0.17
C LEU A 124 44.64 31.40 0.70
N THR A 125 43.41 31.13 1.13
CA THR A 125 42.71 31.93 2.13
C THR A 125 42.75 31.19 3.46
N ASP A 126 43.28 31.84 4.49
CA ASP A 126 43.35 31.27 5.85
C ASP A 126 41.99 31.42 6.54
N ASP A 127 41.23 30.32 6.64
CA ASP A 127 39.89 30.30 7.26
C ASP A 127 39.92 30.66 8.76
N THR A 128 41.09 30.44 9.40
CA THR A 128 41.34 30.73 10.82
C THR A 128 41.62 32.20 11.11
N ARG A 129 42.10 32.97 10.12
CA ARG A 129 42.36 34.41 10.23
C ARG A 129 41.77 35.12 9.03
N LYS A 130 40.48 35.49 9.15
CA LYS A 130 39.55 36.08 8.15
C LYS A 130 40.02 37.30 7.32
N ASN A 131 41.31 37.63 7.27
CA ASN A 131 41.80 38.76 6.49
C ASN A 131 43.24 38.59 5.97
N LYS A 132 43.74 37.35 5.83
CA LYS A 132 45.08 37.09 5.30
C LYS A 132 45.03 36.13 4.11
N TYR A 133 45.51 36.63 2.97
CA TYR A 133 45.56 35.92 1.70
C TYR A 133 47.03 35.66 1.35
N TYR A 134 47.37 34.42 1.01
CA TYR A 134 48.72 34.04 0.60
C TYR A 134 48.72 33.72 -0.89
N VAL A 135 49.66 34.32 -1.62
CA VAL A 135 49.93 33.95 -3.02
C VAL A 135 51.09 32.96 -2.99
N VAL A 136 50.81 31.70 -3.33
CA VAL A 136 51.80 30.63 -3.39
C VAL A 136 52.33 30.55 -4.81
N LEU A 137 53.64 30.65 -4.95
CA LEU A 137 54.33 30.57 -6.23
C LEU A 137 54.83 29.13 -6.45
N PRO A 138 54.91 28.66 -7.71
CA PRO A 138 55.40 27.32 -8.01
C PRO A 138 56.86 27.15 -7.57
N LYS A 139 57.26 25.93 -7.20
CA LYS A 139 58.61 25.61 -6.69
C LYS A 139 59.76 26.00 -7.66
N SER A 140 59.46 26.13 -8.95
CA SER A 140 60.39 26.59 -9.99
C SER A 140 60.48 28.12 -10.13
N ALA A 141 59.74 28.88 -9.32
CA ALA A 141 59.73 30.34 -9.34
C ALA A 141 61.08 30.91 -8.88
N LYS A 142 61.70 31.73 -9.73
CA LYS A 142 62.92 32.47 -9.43
C LYS A 142 62.71 33.95 -9.76
N GLY A 143 63.43 34.83 -9.03
CA GLY A 143 63.35 36.28 -9.22
C GLY A 143 61.99 36.85 -8.81
N VAL A 144 61.59 36.63 -7.55
CA VAL A 144 60.35 37.18 -7.02
C VAL A 144 60.56 38.64 -6.67
N GLU A 145 59.96 39.54 -7.44
CA GLU A 145 60.06 40.99 -7.26
C GLU A 145 58.68 41.61 -7.03
N LEU A 146 58.60 42.55 -6.09
CA LEU A 146 57.40 43.34 -5.83
C LEU A 146 57.55 44.69 -6.51
N TYR A 147 56.58 45.04 -7.36
CA TYR A 147 56.49 46.38 -7.93
C TYR A 147 55.09 46.97 -7.75
N THR A 148 55.03 48.28 -7.57
CA THR A 148 53.76 49.01 -7.58
C THR A 148 53.40 49.34 -9.03
N SER A 149 52.32 48.74 -9.52
CA SER A 149 51.79 49.05 -10.85
C SER A 149 51.23 50.48 -10.90
N LYS A 150 51.11 51.06 -12.09
CA LYS A 150 50.60 52.43 -12.32
C LYS A 150 49.18 52.68 -11.76
N ASN A 151 48.46 51.61 -11.43
CA ASN A 151 47.13 51.65 -10.80
C ASN A 151 47.18 51.49 -9.27
N ASP A 152 48.33 51.75 -8.65
CA ASP A 152 48.58 51.68 -7.20
C ASP A 152 48.30 50.31 -6.56
N LYS A 153 48.50 49.25 -7.36
CA LYS A 153 48.37 47.85 -6.92
C LYS A 153 49.75 47.22 -6.80
N GLN A 154 50.00 46.51 -5.71
CA GLN A 154 51.21 45.70 -5.55
C GLN A 154 51.10 44.46 -6.41
N VAL A 155 52.10 44.24 -7.28
CA VAL A 155 52.17 43.09 -8.17
C VAL A 155 53.44 42.31 -7.86
N VAL A 156 53.30 40.99 -7.79
CA VAL A 156 54.40 40.05 -7.61
C VAL A 156 54.74 39.45 -8.96
N THR A 157 55.92 39.76 -9.49
CA THR A 157 56.45 39.07 -10.68
C THR A 157 57.31 37.92 -10.24
N TYR A 158 57.19 36.81 -10.95
CA TYR A 158 58.10 35.69 -10.81
C TYR A 158 58.31 35.05 -12.17
N THR A 159 59.49 34.46 -12.36
CA THR A 159 59.79 33.69 -13.56
C THR A 159 59.72 32.21 -13.22
N ALA A 160 58.77 31.49 -13.81
CA ALA A 160 58.80 30.02 -13.82
C ALA A 160 59.70 29.56 -14.97
N LYS A 161 60.59 28.60 -14.70
CA LYS A 161 61.41 27.93 -15.71
C LYS A 161 60.85 26.55 -16.01
#